data_AF-A0AAE0A2L2-F1
#
_entry.id   AF-A0AAE0A2L2-F1
#
_cell.length_a   1.000
_cell.length_b   1.000
_cell.length_c   1.000
_cell.angle_alpha   90.00
_cell.angle_beta   90.00
_cell.angle_gamma   90.00
#
_symmetry.space_group_name_H-M   'P 1'
#
loop_
_entity.id
_entity.type
_entity.pdbx_description
1 polymer ?
#
loop_
_entity_poly.entity_id
_entity_poly.type
_entity_poly.pdbx_seq_one_letter_code
_entity_poly.pdbx_strand_id
1 'polypeptide(L)'
;MLGPRSVRFSKVEFCLITGLKFGVIPDTTRYEMVQNGIHQRYFTGVAEVDYEQLRVVLRINVFEEQYDVVKLCLLYMLNWILMGLDEREKVPLWQIRLVEDLDAFDAFLWGAHVYR
;
A
#
# COMPACT_ATOMS: atom_id res chain seq x y z
N MET A 1 -1.98 34.71 5.20
CA MET A 1 -0.88 34.30 6.09
C MET A 1 -1.49 33.72 7.36
N LEU A 2 -1.33 32.41 7.60
CA LEU A 2 -1.73 31.76 8.84
C LEU A 2 -0.56 31.87 9.84
N GLY A 3 -0.67 32.73 10.86
CA GLY A 3 0.00 32.71 12.18
C GLY A 3 1.55 32.67 12.30
N PRO A 4 2.15 33.27 13.35
CA PRO A 4 3.60 33.29 13.60
C PRO A 4 4.18 31.97 14.14
N ARG A 5 3.43 30.86 14.09
CA ARG A 5 3.91 29.52 14.49
C ARG A 5 3.71 28.57 13.31
N SER A 6 4.78 28.38 12.55
CA SER A 6 4.92 27.23 11.65
C SER A 6 4.88 25.98 12.53
N VAL A 7 3.74 25.30 12.57
CA VAL A 7 3.68 23.93 13.11
C VAL A 7 4.33 23.05 12.05
N ARG A 8 5.56 22.61 12.31
CA ARG A 8 6.23 21.64 11.43
C ARG A 8 5.60 20.29 11.73
N PHE A 9 4.97 19.67 10.75
CA PHE A 9 4.46 18.31 10.89
C PHE A 9 5.64 17.32 10.81
N SER A 10 6.28 17.08 11.95
CA SER A 10 7.47 16.24 12.11
C SER A 10 7.14 14.75 11.96
N LYS A 11 8.17 13.91 11.82
CA LYS A 11 8.03 12.43 11.85
C LYS A 11 7.33 11.94 13.12
N VAL A 12 7.53 12.63 14.24
CA VAL A 12 6.90 12.30 15.52
C VAL A 12 5.39 12.54 15.44
N GLU A 13 4.96 13.72 14.97
CA GLU A 13 3.53 14.01 14.81
C GLU A 13 2.88 13.11 13.76
N PHE A 14 3.58 12.83 12.66
CA PHE A 14 3.10 11.89 11.64
C PHE A 14 2.89 10.50 12.22
N CYS A 15 3.87 9.96 12.95
CA CYS A 15 3.77 8.66 13.61
C CYS A 15 2.63 8.64 14.64
N LEU A 16 2.46 9.71 15.41
CA LEU A 16 1.40 9.82 16.42
C LEU A 16 -0.01 9.85 15.79
N ILE A 17 -0.17 10.52 14.64
CA ILE A 17 -1.47 10.64 13.97
C ILE A 17 -1.83 9.39 13.17
N THR A 18 -0.85 8.83 12.45
CA THR A 18 -1.11 7.73 11.51
C THR A 18 -0.87 6.35 12.11
N GLY A 19 -0.11 6.27 13.20
CA GLY A 19 0.38 5.00 13.76
C GLY A 19 1.45 4.30 12.91
N LEU A 20 1.85 4.87 11.77
CA LEU A 20 2.79 4.23 10.85
C LEU A 20 4.22 4.25 11.39
N LYS A 21 4.85 3.07 11.41
CA LYS A 21 6.17 2.84 12.01
C LYS A 21 7.28 3.46 11.15
N PHE A 22 8.29 4.03 11.81
CA PHE A 22 9.52 4.54 11.18
C PHE A 22 10.72 3.64 11.48
N GLY A 23 11.71 3.66 10.60
CA GLY A 23 13.00 2.98 10.78
C GLY A 23 13.71 2.75 9.44
N VAL A 24 14.62 1.77 9.39
CA VAL A 24 15.32 1.39 8.17
C VAL A 24 14.46 0.44 7.34
N ILE A 25 14.02 0.90 6.16
CA ILE A 25 13.19 0.11 5.25
C ILE A 25 13.90 -1.21 4.93
N PRO A 26 13.27 -2.38 5.16
CA PRO A 26 13.87 -3.66 4.83
C PRO A 26 14.02 -3.82 3.31
N ASP A 27 14.95 -4.67 2.88
CA ASP A 27 15.12 -5.00 1.47
C ASP A 27 13.80 -5.56 0.89
N THR A 28 13.23 -4.86 -0.09
CA THR A 28 11.95 -5.20 -0.70
C THR A 28 12.07 -6.30 -1.76
N THR A 29 13.29 -6.65 -2.18
CA THR A 29 13.53 -7.73 -3.14
C THR A 29 13.29 -9.12 -2.55
N ARG A 30 13.27 -9.22 -1.21
CA ARG A 30 13.02 -10.47 -0.47
C ARG A 30 11.57 -10.97 -0.57
N TYR A 31 10.64 -10.12 -1.02
CA TYR A 31 9.25 -10.51 -1.16
C TYR A 31 9.05 -11.24 -2.49
N GLU A 32 8.53 -12.46 -2.42
CA GLU A 32 8.31 -13.35 -3.56
C GLU A 32 6.85 -13.31 -4.01
N MET A 33 6.62 -13.70 -5.27
CA MET A 33 5.25 -13.86 -5.79
C MET A 33 4.60 -15.07 -5.15
N VAL A 34 3.43 -14.87 -4.55
CA VAL A 34 2.62 -15.98 -4.02
C VAL A 34 1.85 -16.65 -5.15
N GLN A 35 2.03 -17.96 -5.29
CA GLN A 35 1.27 -18.75 -6.27
C GLN A 35 -0.22 -18.71 -5.93
N ASN A 36 -1.04 -18.51 -6.96
CA ASN A 36 -2.48 -18.30 -6.83
C ASN A 36 -2.85 -17.09 -5.95
N GLY A 37 -1.95 -16.14 -5.67
CA GLY A 37 -2.26 -14.94 -4.89
C GLY A 37 -3.16 -13.93 -5.62
N ILE A 38 -3.45 -12.79 -4.98
CA ILE A 38 -4.33 -11.73 -5.50
C ILE A 38 -3.87 -11.22 -6.88
N HIS A 39 -2.56 -11.24 -7.14
CA HIS A 39 -1.99 -10.85 -8.43
C HIS A 39 -2.46 -11.75 -9.58
N GLN A 40 -2.49 -13.06 -9.33
CA GLN A 40 -2.91 -14.04 -10.32
C GLN A 40 -4.43 -14.10 -10.42
N ARG A 41 -5.14 -14.11 -9.28
CA ARG A 41 -6.60 -14.21 -9.22
C ARG A 41 -7.31 -13.03 -9.88
N TYR A 42 -6.90 -11.81 -9.56
CA TYR A 42 -7.65 -10.62 -9.98
C TYR A 42 -7.02 -9.85 -11.13
N PHE A 43 -5.71 -10.02 -11.34
CA PHE A 43 -4.98 -9.29 -12.37
C PHE A 43 -4.34 -10.21 -13.40
N THR A 44 -4.63 -11.52 -13.38
CA THR A 44 -4.13 -12.50 -14.36
C THR A 44 -2.61 -12.50 -14.54
N GLY A 45 -1.86 -12.05 -13.52
CA GLY A 45 -0.41 -11.97 -13.58
C GLY A 45 0.16 -10.87 -14.50
N VAL A 46 -0.62 -9.84 -14.83
CA VAL A 46 -0.13 -8.68 -15.62
C VAL A 46 1.11 -8.05 -14.98
N ALA A 47 2.01 -7.52 -15.80
CA ALA A 47 3.28 -6.96 -15.32
C ALA A 47 3.08 -5.78 -14.35
N GLU A 48 2.04 -4.98 -14.57
CA GLU A 48 1.74 -3.78 -13.79
C GLU A 48 0.25 -3.73 -13.48
N VAL A 49 -0.08 -3.39 -12.23
CA VAL A 49 -1.45 -3.14 -11.79
C VAL A 49 -1.65 -1.65 -11.64
N ASP A 50 -2.68 -1.11 -12.29
CA ASP A 50 -3.02 0.30 -12.21
C ASP A 50 -4.26 0.60 -11.39
N TYR A 51 -4.50 1.90 -11.21
CA TYR A 51 -5.60 2.43 -10.43
C TYR A 51 -6.96 1.90 -10.89
N GLU A 52 -7.23 1.93 -12.19
CA GLU A 52 -8.54 1.54 -12.73
C GLU A 52 -8.74 0.03 -12.63
N GLN A 53 -7.72 -0.77 -12.90
CA GLN A 53 -7.77 -2.22 -12.69
C GLN A 53 -8.12 -2.55 -11.23
N LEU A 54 -7.42 -1.95 -10.26
CA LEU A 54 -7.67 -2.18 -8.84
C LEU A 54 -9.10 -1.74 -8.44
N ARG A 55 -9.56 -0.58 -8.94
CA ARG A 55 -10.92 -0.08 -8.68
C ARG A 55 -12.00 -0.96 -9.26
N VAL A 56 -11.82 -1.46 -10.47
CA VAL A 56 -12.77 -2.38 -11.12
C VAL A 56 -12.93 -3.64 -10.27
N VAL A 57 -11.82 -4.24 -9.83
CA VAL A 57 -11.85 -5.43 -8.96
C VAL A 57 -12.59 -5.13 -7.64
N LEU A 58 -12.25 -4.04 -6.96
CA LEU A 58 -12.91 -3.64 -5.72
C LEU A 58 -14.41 -3.36 -5.91
N ARG A 59 -14.82 -2.84 -7.08
CA ARG A 59 -16.22 -2.53 -7.39
C ARG A 59 -17.07 -3.77 -7.69
N ILE A 60 -16.47 -4.80 -8.30
CA ILE A 60 -17.16 -6.06 -8.59
C ILE A 60 -17.59 -6.74 -7.28
N ASN A 61 -16.84 -6.55 -6.20
CA ASN A 61 -17.17 -7.02 -4.85
C ASN A 61 -17.43 -8.54 -4.81
N VAL A 62 -16.69 -9.29 -5.63
CA VAL A 62 -16.66 -10.76 -5.65
C VAL A 62 -15.21 -11.15 -5.42
N PHE A 63 -14.96 -11.86 -4.33
CA PHE A 63 -13.62 -12.24 -3.89
C PHE A 63 -13.56 -13.74 -3.61
N GLU A 64 -12.48 -14.38 -4.04
CA GLU A 64 -12.25 -15.82 -3.90
C GLU A 64 -11.87 -16.20 -2.45
N GLU A 65 -11.06 -15.39 -1.77
CA GLU A 65 -10.67 -15.61 -0.38
C GLU A 65 -11.14 -14.49 0.56
N GLN A 66 -11.36 -14.85 1.83
CA GLN A 66 -11.89 -13.95 2.88
C GLN A 66 -11.08 -12.64 3.03
N TYR A 67 -9.76 -12.71 2.88
CA TYR A 67 -8.86 -11.58 3.10
C TYR A 67 -8.49 -10.83 1.81
N ASP A 68 -8.95 -11.27 0.65
CA ASP A 68 -8.56 -10.64 -0.63
C ASP A 68 -9.02 -9.19 -0.72
N VAL A 69 -10.26 -8.93 -0.30
CA VAL A 69 -10.77 -7.54 -0.22
C VAL A 69 -9.91 -6.68 0.69
N VAL A 70 -9.42 -7.22 1.80
CA VAL A 70 -8.57 -6.48 2.74
C VAL A 70 -7.24 -6.14 2.08
N LYS A 71 -6.60 -7.12 1.42
CA LYS A 71 -5.34 -6.93 0.71
C LYS A 71 -5.46 -5.88 -0.41
N LEU A 72 -6.51 -5.98 -1.23
CA LEU A 72 -6.79 -5.04 -2.31
C LEU A 72 -7.08 -3.63 -1.79
N CYS A 73 -7.86 -3.50 -0.71
CA CYS A 73 -8.11 -2.22 -0.05
C CYS A 73 -6.83 -1.62 0.54
N LEU A 74 -5.96 -2.41 1.15
CA LEU A 74 -4.67 -1.94 1.67
C LEU A 74 -3.78 -1.39 0.55
N LEU A 75 -3.70 -2.08 -0.60
CA LEU A 75 -2.99 -1.55 -1.77
C LEU A 75 -3.57 -0.22 -2.25
N TYR A 76 -4.91 -0.12 -2.31
CA TYR A 76 -5.59 1.10 -2.74
C TYR A 76 -5.31 2.27 -1.79
N MET A 77 -5.52 2.05 -0.49
CA MET A 77 -5.31 3.09 0.53
C MET A 77 -3.85 3.52 0.58
N LEU A 78 -2.90 2.58 0.52
CA LEU A 78 -1.48 2.89 0.55
C LEU A 78 -1.07 3.78 -0.62
N ASN A 79 -1.47 3.43 -1.86
CA ASN A 79 -1.00 4.11 -3.05
C ASN A 79 -1.68 5.46 -3.30
N TRP A 80 -3.01 5.52 -3.23
CA TRP A 80 -3.73 6.74 -3.63
C TRP A 80 -4.20 7.61 -2.47
N ILE A 81 -4.34 7.06 -1.26
CA ILE A 81 -4.74 7.85 -0.08
C ILE A 81 -3.51 8.31 0.71
N LEU A 82 -2.62 7.38 1.08
CA LEU A 82 -1.48 7.67 1.93
C LEU A 82 -0.32 8.30 1.14
N MET A 83 0.08 7.70 0.01
CA MET A 83 1.15 8.23 -0.83
C MET A 83 0.70 9.34 -1.79
N GLY A 84 -0.62 9.48 -2.00
CA GLY A 84 -1.18 10.49 -2.92
C GLY A 84 -0.67 10.34 -4.35
N LEU A 85 -0.45 9.10 -4.82
CA LEU A 85 0.00 8.84 -6.17
C LEU A 85 -1.02 9.35 -7.20
N ASP A 86 -0.53 9.78 -8.36
CA ASP A 86 -1.38 10.07 -9.52
C ASP A 86 -2.04 8.77 -10.00
N GLU A 87 -3.24 8.85 -10.57
CA GLU A 87 -3.98 7.69 -11.10
C GLU A 87 -3.22 6.98 -12.24
N ARG A 88 -2.26 7.68 -12.86
CA ARG A 88 -1.36 7.12 -13.88
C ARG A 88 -0.26 6.22 -13.32
N GLU A 89 0.08 6.39 -12.04
CA GLU A 89 1.10 5.59 -11.37
C GLU A 89 0.62 4.16 -11.16
N LYS A 90 1.57 3.22 -11.24
CA LYS A 90 1.31 1.79 -11.08
C LYS A 90 1.65 1.35 -9.66
N VAL A 91 0.94 0.35 -9.16
CA VAL A 91 1.27 -0.29 -7.88
C VAL A 91 2.62 -1.00 -8.02
N PRO A 92 3.63 -0.67 -7.21
CA PRO A 92 4.89 -1.38 -7.24
C PRO A 92 4.71 -2.86 -6.92
N LEU A 93 5.29 -3.73 -7.75
CA LEU A 93 5.10 -5.19 -7.63
C LEU A 93 5.50 -5.74 -6.24
N TRP A 94 6.50 -5.16 -5.59
CA TRP A 94 6.90 -5.56 -4.24
C TRP A 94 5.82 -5.31 -3.19
N GLN A 95 4.93 -4.33 -3.38
CA GLN A 95 3.80 -4.09 -2.48
C GLN A 95 2.72 -5.15 -2.67
N ILE A 96 2.48 -5.57 -3.91
CA ILE A 96 1.55 -6.66 -4.24
C ILE A 96 2.05 -7.98 -3.61
N ARG A 97 3.36 -8.22 -3.62
CA ARG A 97 3.97 -9.37 -2.94
C ARG A 97 3.88 -9.27 -1.42
N LEU A 98 4.17 -8.09 -0.87
CA LEU A 98 4.15 -7.87 0.57
C LEU A 98 2.75 -8.02 1.17
N VAL A 99 1.71 -7.54 0.49
CA VAL A 99 0.34 -7.59 1.04
C VAL A 99 -0.24 -9.00 1.14
N GLU A 100 0.39 -10.00 0.51
CA GLU A 100 0.00 -11.39 0.68
C GLU A 100 0.22 -11.90 2.11
N ASP A 101 1.21 -11.34 2.81
CA ASP A 101 1.49 -11.56 4.22
C ASP A 101 1.09 -10.30 5.02
N LEU A 102 -0.12 -10.32 5.58
CA LEU A 102 -0.68 -9.17 6.30
C LEU A 102 0.12 -8.81 7.57
N ASP A 103 0.76 -9.79 8.21
CA ASP A 103 1.60 -9.55 9.39
C ASP A 103 2.89 -8.84 8.98
N ALA A 104 3.52 -9.29 7.88
CA ALA A 104 4.67 -8.60 7.30
C ALA A 104 4.30 -7.20 6.79
N PHE A 105 3.10 -7.04 6.21
CA PHE A 105 2.59 -5.74 5.77
C PHE A 105 2.40 -4.79 6.95
N ASP A 106 1.79 -5.21 8.07
CA ASP A 106 1.64 -4.36 9.28
C ASP A 106 2.99 -4.05 9.95
N ALA A 107 3.92 -5.02 9.92
CA ALA A 107 5.26 -4.83 10.46
C ALA A 107 6.14 -3.90 9.60
N PHE A 108 5.78 -3.67 8.33
CA PHE A 108 6.54 -2.83 7.44
C PHE A 108 6.58 -1.37 7.91
N LEU A 109 7.71 -0.71 7.64
CA LEU A 109 7.99 0.63 8.12
C LEU A 109 7.38 1.69 7.18
N TRP A 110 6.06 1.63 7.02
CA TRP A 110 5.30 2.51 6.13
C TRP A 110 5.55 3.98 6.44
N GLY A 111 5.69 4.36 7.70
CA GLY A 111 5.95 5.76 8.08
C GLY A 111 7.24 6.29 7.45
N ALA A 112 8.29 5.47 7.41
CA ALA A 112 9.53 5.83 6.73
C ALA A 112 9.41 5.84 5.20
N HIS A 113 8.46 5.10 4.63
CA HIS A 113 8.22 5.03 3.19
C HIS A 113 7.35 6.17 2.66
N VAL A 114 6.29 6.53 3.39
CA VAL A 114 5.29 7.52 2.97
C VAL A 114 5.70 8.95 3.33
N TYR A 115 6.39 9.14 4.46
CA TYR A 115 6.81 10.47 4.93
C TYR A 115 8.02 10.96 4.13
N ARG A 116 7.80 11.94 3.25
CA ARG A 116 8.83 12.62 2.44
C ARG A 116 9.07 14.05 2.93
#